data_AF-A0A0F2JHL6-F1
#
_entry.id   AF-A0A0F2JHL6-F1
#
_cell.length_a   1.000
_cell.length_b   1.000
_cell.length_c   1.000
_cell.angle_alpha   90.00
_cell.angle_beta   90.00
_cell.angle_gamma   90.00
#
_symmetry.space_group_name_H-M   'P 1'
#
loop_
_entity.id
_entity.type
_entity.pdbx_description
1 polymer ?
#
loop_
_entity_poly.entity_id
_entity_poly.type
_entity_poly.pdbx_seq_one_letter_code
_entity_poly.pdbx_strand_id
1 'polypeptide(L)'
;MGFRFVFGRAGSGKSTLCLEEIRSELRLEPLGESLILLVPEQATYQMEIALANTPDLGGSLRAQVLSFRRLGWRVFSETGGGQKVLIGTIGKRMLLRQILLKHRLQLKAFARSATRPGMADLLAQAIGEFKTYRIAPSVLRNVTMTDGILNDKLQDLALIFEEYQAALGLGTRDTDDELSVLAEKNP
;
A
#
# COMPACT_ATOMS: atom_id res chain seq x y z
N MET A 1 19.57 -12.98 -13.48
CA MET A 1 18.66 -11.82 -13.37
C MET A 1 19.40 -10.58 -13.84
N GLY A 2 18.89 -9.90 -14.85
CA GLY A 2 19.48 -8.66 -15.37
C GLY A 2 18.58 -7.48 -15.05
N PHE A 3 19.16 -6.33 -14.71
CA PHE A 3 18.43 -5.08 -14.53
C PHE A 3 18.86 -4.10 -15.60
N ARG A 4 17.90 -3.43 -16.24
CA ARG A 4 18.18 -2.35 -17.20
C ARG A 4 17.51 -1.08 -16.72
N PHE A 5 18.30 -0.03 -16.56
CA PHE A 5 17.78 1.28 -16.22
C PHE A 5 17.50 2.10 -17.48
N VAL A 6 16.28 2.63 -17.58
CA VAL A 6 15.86 3.51 -18.68
C VAL A 6 15.63 4.92 -18.12
N PHE A 7 16.57 5.83 -18.36
CA PHE A 7 16.52 7.22 -17.89
C PHE A 7 16.27 8.20 -19.04
N GLY A 8 15.72 9.37 -18.71
CA GLY A 8 15.50 10.45 -19.67
C GLY A 8 14.50 11.48 -19.16
N ARG A 9 14.55 12.70 -19.72
CA ARG A 9 13.65 13.81 -19.36
C ARG A 9 12.18 13.47 -19.64
N ALA A 10 11.24 14.23 -19.08
CA ALA A 10 9.84 14.12 -19.49
C ALA A 10 9.72 14.32 -21.02
N GLY A 11 8.90 13.50 -21.67
CA GLY A 11 8.76 13.50 -23.14
C GLY A 11 9.83 12.73 -23.92
N SER A 12 10.85 12.14 -23.27
CA SER A 12 11.93 11.42 -23.97
C SER A 12 11.54 10.03 -24.53
N GLY A 13 10.26 9.66 -24.52
CA GLY A 13 9.80 8.38 -25.07
C GLY A 13 9.99 7.14 -24.19
N LYS A 14 10.31 7.27 -22.88
CA LYS A 14 10.52 6.12 -21.98
C LYS A 14 9.34 5.13 -21.97
N SER A 15 8.11 5.64 -21.81
CA SER A 15 6.91 4.81 -21.80
C SER A 15 6.69 4.13 -23.16
N THR A 16 6.94 4.86 -24.25
CA THR A 16 6.86 4.33 -25.62
C THR A 16 7.85 3.19 -25.84
N LEU A 17 9.09 3.34 -25.35
CA LEU A 17 10.10 2.29 -25.42
C LEU A 17 9.63 1.01 -24.73
N CYS A 18 9.18 1.11 -23.47
CA CYS A 18 8.70 -0.06 -22.73
C CYS A 18 7.51 -0.74 -23.43
N LEU A 19 6.56 0.04 -23.96
CA LEU A 19 5.42 -0.51 -24.70
C LEU A 19 5.84 -1.21 -25.99
N GLU A 20 6.79 -0.65 -26.74
CA GLU A 20 7.24 -1.24 -28.01
C GLU A 20 8.04 -2.53 -27.81
N GLU A 21 8.81 -2.62 -26.73
CA GLU A 21 9.48 -3.86 -26.36
C GLU A 21 8.47 -4.95 -25.99
N ILE A 22 7.44 -4.62 -25.21
CA ILE A 22 6.35 -5.56 -24.91
C ILE A 22 5.65 -6.00 -26.21
N ARG A 23 5.33 -5.08 -27.12
CA ARG A 23 4.70 -5.43 -28.41
C ARG A 23 5.59 -6.33 -29.25
N SER A 24 6.89 -6.07 -29.29
CA SER A 24 7.86 -6.87 -30.04
C SER A 24 7.90 -8.31 -29.50
N GLU A 25 7.93 -8.48 -28.17
CA GLU A 25 7.84 -9.78 -27.52
C GLU A 25 6.52 -10.50 -27.83
N LEU A 26 5.40 -9.78 -27.82
CA LEU A 26 4.08 -10.36 -28.16
C LEU A 26 4.00 -10.81 -29.63
N ARG A 27 4.68 -10.13 -30.55
CA ARG A 27 4.74 -10.54 -31.97
C ARG A 27 5.63 -11.76 -32.18
N LEU A 28 6.76 -11.82 -31.46
CA LEU A 28 7.71 -12.93 -31.54
C LEU A 28 7.12 -14.20 -30.94
N GLU A 29 6.54 -14.11 -29.75
CA GLU A 29 6.03 -15.28 -29.04
C GLU A 29 4.71 -14.96 -28.30
N PRO A 30 3.54 -15.06 -28.96
CA PRO A 30 2.26 -14.66 -28.36
C PRO A 30 1.90 -15.41 -27.07
N LEU A 31 2.39 -16.63 -26.89
CA LEU A 31 2.10 -17.52 -25.76
C LEU A 31 3.32 -17.82 -24.87
N GLY A 32 4.37 -16.99 -24.93
CA GLY A 32 5.56 -17.11 -24.08
C GLY A 32 5.33 -16.73 -22.62
N GLU A 33 6.42 -16.54 -21.87
CA GLU A 33 6.36 -16.19 -20.44
C GLU A 33 5.61 -14.87 -20.16
N SER A 34 5.01 -14.74 -18.97
CA SER A 34 4.17 -13.59 -18.62
C SER A 34 4.95 -12.26 -18.66
N LEU A 35 4.38 -11.26 -19.32
CA LEU A 35 4.93 -9.90 -19.37
C LEU A 35 4.12 -9.00 -18.42
N ILE A 36 4.78 -8.37 -17.47
CA ILE A 36 4.12 -7.50 -16.48
C ILE A 36 4.58 -6.06 -16.66
N LEU A 37 3.64 -5.18 -17.02
CA LEU A 37 3.85 -3.73 -17.01
C LEU A 37 3.29 -3.15 -15.72
N LEU A 38 4.18 -2.90 -14.74
CA LEU A 38 3.81 -2.35 -13.45
C LEU A 38 3.78 -0.81 -13.49
N VAL A 39 2.62 -0.23 -13.21
CA VAL A 39 2.38 1.22 -13.28
C VAL A 39 1.59 1.72 -12.07
N PRO A 40 1.60 3.04 -11.78
CA PRO A 40 0.69 3.62 -10.79
C PRO A 40 -0.78 3.30 -11.11
N GLU A 41 -1.61 3.17 -10.08
CA GLU A 41 -3.04 2.81 -10.23
C GLU A 41 -3.79 3.77 -11.16
N GLN A 42 -3.39 5.05 -11.18
CA GLN A 42 -3.98 6.09 -12.03
C GLN A 42 -3.64 5.91 -13.53
N ALA A 43 -2.59 5.15 -13.85
CA ALA A 43 -2.09 4.98 -15.21
C ALA A 43 -2.48 3.63 -15.84
N THR A 44 -3.08 2.70 -15.08
CA THR A 44 -3.36 1.33 -15.57
C THR A 44 -4.25 1.35 -16.81
N TYR A 45 -5.36 2.07 -16.77
CA TYR A 45 -6.31 2.12 -17.88
C TYR A 45 -5.68 2.70 -19.16
N GLN A 46 -4.93 3.80 -19.04
CA GLN A 46 -4.25 4.41 -20.18
C GLN A 46 -3.28 3.43 -20.85
N MET A 47 -2.53 2.68 -20.06
CA MET A 47 -1.54 1.72 -20.56
C MET A 47 -2.19 0.45 -21.12
N GLU A 48 -3.31 -0.02 -20.54
CA GLU A 48 -4.11 -1.12 -21.08
C GLU A 48 -4.63 -0.76 -22.48
N ILE A 49 -5.21 0.44 -22.63
CA ILE A 49 -5.70 0.95 -23.91
C ILE A 49 -4.56 1.10 -24.93
N ALA A 50 -3.40 1.62 -24.49
CA ALA A 50 -2.24 1.79 -25.38
C ALA A 50 -1.68 0.45 -25.89
N LEU A 51 -1.83 -0.63 -25.11
CA LEU A 51 -1.45 -1.97 -25.51
C LEU A 51 -2.51 -2.64 -26.38
N ALA A 52 -3.80 -2.54 -26.01
CA ALA A 52 -4.91 -3.15 -26.74
C ALA A 52 -5.12 -2.54 -28.13
N ASN A 53 -4.92 -1.23 -28.27
CA ASN A 53 -5.02 -0.52 -29.55
C ASN A 53 -3.78 -0.69 -30.45
N THR A 54 -2.92 -1.67 -30.19
CA THR A 54 -1.79 -1.95 -31.07
C THR A 54 -2.31 -2.59 -32.37
N PRO A 55 -2.08 -1.97 -33.55
CA PRO A 55 -2.64 -2.44 -34.81
C PRO A 55 -1.92 -3.70 -35.30
N ASP A 56 -2.46 -4.88 -35.00
CA ASP A 56 -2.01 -6.25 -35.38
C ASP A 56 -2.22 -7.24 -34.23
N LEU A 57 -2.14 -6.77 -32.98
CA LEU A 57 -2.31 -7.60 -31.79
C LEU A 57 -3.77 -7.74 -31.35
N GLY A 58 -4.59 -6.69 -31.51
CA GLY A 58 -6.02 -6.71 -31.14
C GLY A 58 -6.32 -6.97 -29.66
N GLY A 59 -5.29 -7.01 -28.80
CA GLY A 59 -5.35 -7.38 -27.39
C GLY A 59 -4.15 -8.21 -26.95
N SER A 60 -4.07 -8.57 -25.66
CA SER A 60 -3.07 -9.50 -25.16
C SER A 60 -3.58 -10.28 -23.96
N LEU A 61 -3.33 -11.59 -23.93
CA LEU A 61 -3.48 -12.44 -22.74
C LEU A 61 -2.16 -12.58 -21.97
N ARG A 62 -1.03 -12.51 -22.68
CA ARG A 62 0.34 -12.69 -22.13
C ARG A 62 0.84 -11.46 -21.39
N ALA A 63 0.57 -10.27 -21.92
CA ALA A 63 1.00 -9.01 -21.33
C ALA A 63 -0.09 -8.39 -20.46
N GLN A 64 0.24 -8.11 -19.21
CA GLN A 64 -0.68 -7.58 -18.22
C GLN A 64 -0.19 -6.25 -17.67
N VAL A 65 -1.08 -5.26 -17.63
CA VAL A 65 -0.84 -3.99 -16.99
C VAL A 65 -1.38 -4.05 -15.57
N LEU A 66 -0.49 -3.95 -14.59
CA LEU A 66 -0.85 -4.10 -13.18
C LEU A 66 -0.46 -2.86 -12.39
N SER A 67 -1.25 -2.54 -11.37
CA SER A 67 -0.80 -1.71 -10.24
C SER A 67 -0.28 -2.60 -9.13
N PHE A 68 0.45 -2.04 -8.17
CA PHE A 68 0.89 -2.80 -6.99
C PHE A 68 -0.26 -3.49 -6.25
N ARG A 69 -1.42 -2.82 -6.16
CA ARG A 69 -2.63 -3.41 -5.59
C ARG A 69 -3.12 -4.60 -6.42
N ARG A 70 -3.31 -4.44 -7.74
CA ARG A 70 -3.76 -5.56 -8.60
C ARG A 70 -2.76 -6.71 -8.64
N LEU A 71 -1.46 -6.41 -8.62
CA LEU A 71 -0.40 -7.40 -8.51
C LEU A 71 -0.53 -8.20 -7.21
N GLY A 72 -0.76 -7.52 -6.08
CA GLY A 72 -0.99 -8.17 -4.79
C GLY A 72 -2.15 -9.14 -4.82
N TRP A 73 -3.28 -8.73 -5.40
CA TRP A 73 -4.46 -9.59 -5.56
C TRP A 73 -4.17 -10.82 -6.44
N ARG A 74 -3.43 -10.65 -7.54
CA ARG A 74 -3.02 -11.76 -8.41
C ARG A 74 -2.16 -12.76 -7.65
N VAL A 75 -1.12 -12.29 -6.96
CA VAL A 75 -0.25 -13.17 -6.17
C VAL A 75 -1.04 -13.89 -5.08
N PHE A 76 -1.89 -13.19 -4.32
CA PHE A 76 -2.72 -13.85 -3.30
C PHE A 76 -3.72 -14.87 -3.85
N SER A 77 -4.18 -14.69 -5.09
CA SER A 77 -5.04 -15.68 -5.76
C SER A 77 -4.30 -16.96 -6.11
N GLU A 78 -2.99 -16.87 -6.39
CA GLU A 78 -2.13 -18.00 -6.75
C GLU A 78 -1.50 -18.67 -5.52
N THR A 79 -1.02 -17.88 -4.54
CA THR A 79 -0.29 -18.38 -3.35
C THR A 79 -1.18 -18.56 -2.11
N GLY A 80 -2.44 -18.15 -2.18
CA GLY A 80 -3.31 -17.99 -1.02
C GLY A 80 -2.90 -16.82 -0.10
N GLY A 81 -3.69 -16.58 0.95
CA GLY A 81 -3.45 -15.51 1.94
C GLY A 81 -4.33 -14.27 1.81
N GLY A 82 -5.19 -14.22 0.79
CA GLY A 82 -6.23 -13.21 0.60
C GLY A 82 -7.52 -13.44 1.41
N GLN A 83 -7.61 -14.51 2.20
CA GLN A 83 -8.85 -14.90 2.89
C GLN A 83 -9.17 -14.08 4.16
N LYS A 84 -8.31 -13.14 4.57
CA LYS A 84 -8.61 -12.28 5.74
C LYS A 84 -9.60 -11.20 5.36
N VAL A 85 -10.55 -10.91 6.26
CA VAL A 85 -11.47 -9.79 6.06
C VAL A 85 -10.68 -8.49 6.18
N LEU A 86 -10.76 -7.65 5.15
CA LEU A 86 -10.13 -6.33 5.17
C LEU A 86 -11.01 -5.35 5.94
N ILE A 87 -10.42 -4.61 6.88
CA ILE A 87 -11.10 -3.51 7.53
C ILE A 87 -11.20 -2.33 6.56
N GLY A 88 -12.42 -1.86 6.30
CA GLY A 88 -12.61 -0.65 5.50
C GLY A 88 -12.14 0.60 6.24
N THR A 89 -11.98 1.71 5.51
CA THR A 89 -11.58 3.01 6.06
C THR A 89 -12.50 3.49 7.18
N ILE A 90 -13.81 3.26 7.06
CA ILE A 90 -14.81 3.57 8.10
C ILE A 90 -14.58 2.71 9.34
N GLY A 91 -14.40 1.40 9.18
CA GLY A 91 -14.14 0.48 10.28
C GLY A 91 -12.86 0.85 11.04
N LYS A 92 -11.79 1.20 10.32
CA LYS A 92 -10.54 1.69 10.90
C LYS A 92 -10.77 2.92 11.78
N ARG A 93 -11.53 3.91 11.30
CA ARG A 93 -11.88 5.12 12.06
C ARG A 93 -12.74 4.83 13.28
N MET A 94 -13.72 3.93 13.15
CA MET A 94 -14.57 3.51 14.27
C MET A 94 -13.75 2.83 15.37
N LEU A 95 -12.84 1.93 14.99
CA LEU A 95 -11.95 1.24 15.92
C LEU A 95 -11.02 2.23 16.63
N LEU A 96 -10.41 3.15 15.89
CA LEU A 96 -9.55 4.19 16.46
C LEU A 96 -10.33 5.14 17.38
N ARG A 97 -11.59 5.46 17.06
CA ARG A 97 -12.46 6.24 17.94
C ARG A 97 -12.72 5.50 19.25
N GLN A 98 -12.97 4.20 19.20
CA GLN A 98 -13.14 3.37 20.40
C GLN A 98 -11.87 3.35 21.25
N ILE A 99 -10.69 3.15 20.65
CA ILE A 99 -9.39 3.14 21.34
C ILE A 99 -9.12 4.50 22.00
N LEU A 100 -9.35 5.60 21.27
CA LEU A 100 -9.20 6.96 21.80
C LEU A 100 -10.04 7.20 23.05
N LEU A 101 -11.30 6.75 23.05
CA LEU A 101 -12.20 6.91 24.20
C LEU A 101 -11.79 6.03 25.38
N LYS A 102 -11.37 4.78 25.11
CA LYS A 102 -10.88 3.82 26.11
C LYS A 102 -9.63 4.34 26.84
N HIS A 103 -8.66 4.88 26.11
CA HIS A 103 -7.36 5.30 26.65
C HIS A 103 -7.29 6.80 26.98
N ARG A 104 -8.39 7.56 26.87
CA ARG A 104 -8.42 9.02 27.00
C ARG A 104 -7.68 9.56 28.22
N LEU A 105 -7.80 8.89 29.37
CA LEU A 105 -7.16 9.32 30.63
C LEU A 105 -5.67 9.00 30.71
N GLN A 106 -5.16 8.10 29.86
CA GLN A 106 -3.76 7.70 29.79
C GLN A 106 -2.96 8.54 28.78
N LEU A 107 -3.66 9.17 27.82
CA LEU A 107 -3.04 10.02 26.80
C LEU A 107 -2.50 11.31 27.44
N LYS A 108 -1.30 11.71 27.05
CA LYS A 108 -0.64 12.92 27.54
C LYS A 108 -0.96 14.13 26.66
N ALA A 109 -0.67 14.01 25.37
CA ALA A 109 -0.83 15.08 24.40
C ALA A 109 -2.24 15.11 23.81
N PHE A 110 -2.87 13.95 23.60
CA PHE A 110 -4.13 13.84 22.88
C PHE A 110 -5.38 13.74 23.77
N ALA A 111 -5.27 13.72 25.09
CA ALA A 111 -6.41 13.59 26.00
C ALA A 111 -7.53 14.63 25.76
N ARG A 112 -7.14 15.87 25.41
CA ARG A 112 -8.08 16.98 25.11
C ARG A 112 -8.69 16.89 23.70
N SER A 113 -7.98 16.30 22.75
CA SER A 113 -8.44 16.16 21.36
C SER A 113 -9.12 14.82 21.08
N ALA A 114 -9.02 13.83 21.99
CA ALA A 114 -9.58 12.50 21.83
C ALA A 114 -11.08 12.49 21.47
N THR A 115 -11.86 13.44 22.00
CA THR A 115 -13.31 13.55 21.73
C THR A 115 -13.64 14.39 20.51
N ARG A 116 -12.68 15.15 19.94
CA ARG A 116 -12.94 16.03 18.80
C ARG A 116 -13.33 15.23 17.56
N PRO A 117 -14.28 15.74 16.75
CA PRO A 117 -14.51 15.19 15.42
C PRO A 117 -13.23 15.34 14.59
N GLY A 118 -12.85 14.32 13.81
CA GLY A 118 -11.64 14.32 12.97
C GLY A 118 -10.36 13.76 13.62
N MET A 119 -10.30 13.62 14.95
CA MET A 119 -9.09 13.05 15.59
C MET A 119 -8.84 11.60 15.15
N ALA A 120 -9.89 10.80 15.01
CA ALA A 120 -9.79 9.43 14.51
C ALA A 120 -9.34 9.37 13.04
N ASP A 121 -9.72 10.37 12.22
CA ASP A 121 -9.29 10.45 10.81
C ASP A 121 -7.80 10.76 10.71
N LEU A 122 -7.31 11.72 11.51
CA LEU A 122 -5.88 12.06 11.59
C LEU A 122 -5.04 10.87 12.06
N LEU A 123 -5.52 10.12 13.06
CA LEU A 123 -4.83 8.91 13.51
C LEU A 123 -4.84 7.81 12.45
N ALA A 124 -5.95 7.65 11.72
CA ALA A 124 -6.02 6.66 10.64
C ALA A 124 -4.99 6.97 9.54
N GLN A 125 -4.84 8.26 9.18
CA GLN A 125 -3.83 8.73 8.24
C GLN A 125 -2.40 8.50 8.77
N ALA A 126 -2.11 8.93 10.00
CA ALA A 126 -0.79 8.77 10.60
C ALA A 126 -0.37 7.28 10.70
N ILE A 127 -1.28 6.40 11.12
CA ILE A 127 -1.03 4.96 11.18
C ILE A 127 -0.81 4.39 9.77
N GLY A 128 -1.58 4.83 8.77
CA GLY A 128 -1.38 4.42 7.38
C GLY A 128 -0.01 4.85 6.83
N GLU A 129 0.45 6.05 7.16
CA GLU A 129 1.81 6.50 6.85
C GLU A 129 2.86 5.65 7.55
N PHE A 130 2.73 5.40 8.85
CA PHE A 130 3.67 4.53 9.58
C PHE A 130 3.78 3.15 8.93
N LYS A 131 2.66 2.54 8.53
CA LYS A 131 2.67 1.25 7.82
C LYS A 131 3.35 1.34 6.46
N THR A 132 3.07 2.39 5.69
CA THR A 132 3.70 2.64 4.38
C THR A 132 5.22 2.77 4.49
N TYR A 133 5.69 3.46 5.53
CA TYR A 133 7.12 3.63 5.82
C TYR A 133 7.72 2.49 6.68
N ARG A 134 6.97 1.41 6.93
CA ARG A 134 7.39 0.25 7.74
C ARG A 134 7.87 0.62 9.15
N ILE A 135 7.25 1.62 9.76
CA ILE A 135 7.51 2.06 11.13
C ILE A 135 6.63 1.24 12.08
N ALA A 136 7.26 0.48 12.98
CA ALA A 136 6.57 -0.26 14.03
C ALA A 136 6.32 0.63 15.27
N PRO A 137 5.32 0.34 16.12
CA PRO A 137 5.07 1.12 17.33
C PRO A 137 6.28 1.18 18.29
N SER A 138 7.08 0.11 18.36
CA SER A 138 8.30 0.05 19.16
C SER A 138 9.34 1.09 18.72
N VAL A 139 9.40 1.41 17.42
CA VAL A 139 10.27 2.46 16.90
C VAL A 139 9.85 3.80 17.49
N LEU A 140 8.55 4.11 17.49
CA LEU A 140 8.00 5.35 18.04
C LEU A 140 8.30 5.50 19.54
N ARG A 141 8.26 4.40 20.31
CA ARG A 141 8.61 4.40 21.74
C ARG A 141 10.07 4.74 22.01
N ASN A 142 10.96 4.29 21.14
CA ASN A 142 12.41 4.43 21.30
C ASN A 142 12.95 5.78 20.82
N VAL A 143 12.13 6.59 20.16
CA VAL A 143 12.51 7.93 19.76
C VAL A 143 12.68 8.81 21.00
N THR A 144 13.91 9.24 21.27
CA THR A 144 14.22 10.18 22.34
C THR A 144 14.35 11.59 21.76
N MET A 145 13.47 12.49 22.20
CA MET A 145 13.45 13.88 21.77
C MET A 145 13.64 14.80 22.97
N THR A 146 14.36 15.91 22.76
CA THR A 146 14.51 16.97 23.75
C THR A 146 13.24 17.81 23.91
N ASP A 147 12.39 17.87 22.88
CA ASP A 147 11.06 18.49 22.94
C ASP A 147 10.05 17.57 23.65
N GLY A 148 9.62 17.97 24.85
CA GLY A 148 8.67 17.23 25.67
C GLY A 148 7.30 17.02 25.01
N ILE A 149 6.81 18.00 24.22
CA ILE A 149 5.49 17.90 23.59
C ILE A 149 5.52 16.88 22.44
N LEU A 150 6.59 16.90 21.64
CA LEU A 150 6.76 15.91 20.58
C LEU A 150 6.92 14.51 21.16
N ASN A 151 7.70 14.36 22.22
CA ASN A 151 7.85 13.08 22.91
C ASN A 151 6.49 12.56 23.41
N ASP A 152 5.68 13.39 24.06
CA ASP A 152 4.36 12.98 24.54
C ASP A 152 3.42 12.58 23.39
N LYS A 153 3.45 13.27 22.25
CA LYS A 153 2.71 12.87 21.05
C LYS A 153 3.16 11.52 20.52
N LEU A 154 4.46 11.26 20.47
CA LEU A 154 5.00 9.99 19.97
C LEU A 154 4.64 8.82 20.88
N GLN A 155 4.67 9.02 22.20
CA GLN A 155 4.22 8.01 23.16
C GLN A 155 2.72 7.72 23.04
N ASP A 156 1.89 8.76 22.87
CA ASP A 156 0.46 8.59 22.62
C ASP A 156 0.18 7.86 21.29
N LEU A 157 0.90 8.21 20.21
CA LEU A 157 0.80 7.53 18.91
C LEU A 157 1.22 6.07 19.01
N ALA A 158 2.31 5.76 19.72
CA ALA A 158 2.77 4.40 19.93
C ALA A 158 1.72 3.56 20.65
N LEU A 159 1.15 4.07 21.75
CA LEU A 159 0.10 3.39 22.51
C LEU A 159 -1.13 3.10 21.64
N ILE A 160 -1.63 4.11 20.92
CA ILE A 160 -2.82 3.96 20.06
C ILE A 160 -2.54 2.96 18.93
N PHE A 161 -1.35 3.01 18.34
CA PHE A 161 -0.99 2.13 17.25
C PHE A 161 -0.85 0.67 17.71
N GLU A 162 -0.28 0.41 18.89
CA GLU A 162 -0.25 -0.93 19.49
C GLU A 162 -1.65 -1.47 19.77
N GLU A 163 -2.51 -0.66 20.41
CA GLU A 163 -3.90 -1.05 20.67
C GLU A 163 -4.67 -1.29 19.37
N TYR A 164 -4.40 -0.52 18.32
CA TYR A 164 -5.01 -0.72 17.01
C TYR A 164 -4.59 -2.05 16.39
N GLN A 165 -3.30 -2.39 16.42
CA GLN A 165 -2.80 -3.69 15.94
C GLN A 165 -3.38 -4.85 16.75
N ALA A 166 -3.43 -4.72 18.08
CA ALA A 166 -4.02 -5.74 18.95
C ALA A 166 -5.51 -5.93 18.69
N ALA A 167 -6.25 -4.85 18.46
CA ALA A 167 -7.70 -4.89 18.27
C ALA A 167 -8.13 -5.39 16.88
N LEU A 168 -7.28 -5.30 15.85
CA LEU A 168 -7.53 -5.96 14.55
C LEU A 168 -7.60 -7.50 14.68
N GLY A 169 -6.93 -8.07 15.67
CA GLY A 169 -6.94 -9.51 15.94
C GLY A 169 -6.40 -10.37 14.78
N LEU A 170 -6.62 -11.68 14.87
CA LEU A 170 -6.07 -12.64 13.87
C LEU A 170 -6.89 -12.71 12.58
N GLY A 171 -8.20 -12.42 12.64
CA GLY A 171 -9.15 -12.62 11.53
C GLY A 171 -9.34 -11.42 10.59
N THR A 172 -8.89 -10.23 10.98
CA THR A 172 -9.02 -9.00 10.20
C THR A 172 -7.65 -8.46 9.81
N ARG A 173 -7.57 -7.76 8.67
CA ARG A 173 -6.34 -7.14 8.18
C ARG A 173 -6.63 -5.70 7.75
N ASP A 174 -5.66 -4.81 7.95
CA ASP A 174 -5.73 -3.45 7.41
C ASP A 174 -5.37 -3.45 5.93
N THR A 175 -6.04 -2.63 5.13
CA THR A 175 -5.71 -2.47 3.71
C THR A 175 -4.28 -1.95 3.53
N ASP A 176 -3.78 -1.18 4.49
CA ASP A 176 -2.42 -0.63 4.46
C ASP A 176 -1.34 -1.71 4.66
N ASP A 177 -1.70 -2.92 5.11
CA ASP A 177 -0.76 -4.03 5.30
C ASP A 177 -0.58 -4.90 4.04
N GLU A 178 -1.41 -4.73 3.01
CA GLU A 178 -1.47 -5.67 1.87
C GLU A 178 -0.13 -5.80 1.14
N LEU A 179 0.55 -4.68 0.87
CA LEU A 179 1.84 -4.69 0.17
C LEU A 179 2.97 -5.28 1.00
N SER A 180 2.93 -5.10 2.33
CA SER A 180 3.91 -5.70 3.23
C SER A 180 3.74 -7.22 3.27
N VAL A 181 2.50 -7.70 3.38
CA VAL A 181 2.21 -9.14 3.34
C VAL A 181 2.54 -9.75 1.97
N LEU A 182 2.31 -9.01 0.89
CA LEU A 182 2.69 -9.42 -0.46
C LEU A 182 4.21 -9.62 -0.57
N ALA A 183 5.00 -8.71 0.00
CA ALA A 183 6.45 -8.80 -0.03
C ALA A 183 6.99 -10.06 0.68
N GLU A 184 6.32 -10.52 1.73
CA GLU A 184 6.68 -11.75 2.46
C GLU A 184 6.32 -13.04 1.70
N LYS A 185 5.43 -12.96 0.70
CA LYS A 185 4.98 -14.10 -0.09
C LYS A 185 5.85 -14.38 -1.32
N ASN A 186 6.67 -13.42 -1.73
CA ASN A 186 7.63 -13.63 -2.81
C ASN A 186 8.88 -14.32 -2.25
N PRO A 187 9.30 -15.48 -2.79
CA PRO A 187 10.59 -16.10 -2.47
C PRO A 187 11.78 -15.27 -2.96
#